data_AF-A0A7X8XAA2-F1
#
_entry.id   AF-A0A7X8XAA2-F1
#
_cell.length_a   1.000
_cell.length_b   1.000
_cell.length_c   1.000
_cell.angle_alpha   90.00
_cell.angle_beta   90.00
_cell.angle_gamma   90.00
#
_symmetry.space_group_name_H-M   'P 1'
#
loop_
_entity.id
_entity.type
_entity.pdbx_description
1 polymer ?
#
loop_
_entity_poly.entity_id
_entity_poly.type
_entity_poly.pdbx_seq_one_letter_code
_entity_poly.pdbx_strand_id
1 'polypeptide(L)'
;KEGLTDCKITVSNSLDEYLIRELIRQGACIDSFGVGERLITSKSDSVFGGVYKLGALKENGVWIPKMKLSDNVEKTTIPGIKGLYRFFKDGKAIADVVTLKEEIIDENKPYLLFDPDFPWKNKLVEDFKAVNLLEPIFIDGKQVYKSPNLDEIRNYHKKQMSMLWDELKRFDYPHQYYVDLSKPLWDIREKLLKEFSKDF
;
A
#
# COMPACT_ATOMS: atom_id res chain seq x y z
N LYS A 1 -35.40 37.19 8.19
CA LYS A 1 -34.10 36.55 8.50
C LYS A 1 -33.87 36.77 9.99
N GLU A 2 -33.80 35.70 10.79
CA GLU A 2 -33.74 35.77 12.26
C GLU A 2 -32.37 36.19 12.84
N GLY A 3 -31.39 36.55 12.01
CA GLY A 3 -30.08 37.04 12.48
C GLY A 3 -29.15 35.98 13.10
N LEU A 4 -29.55 34.71 13.16
CA LEU A 4 -28.79 33.59 13.73
C LEU A 4 -27.71 33.05 12.78
N THR A 5 -26.70 33.86 12.47
CA THR A 5 -25.64 33.52 11.51
C THR A 5 -24.50 32.66 12.08
N ASP A 6 -24.51 32.42 13.38
CA ASP A 6 -23.51 31.64 14.13
C ASP A 6 -23.97 30.21 14.47
N CYS A 7 -25.24 29.88 14.21
CA CYS A 7 -25.81 28.57 14.46
C CYS A 7 -25.22 27.53 13.50
N LYS A 8 -24.59 26.48 14.08
CA LYS A 8 -24.02 25.37 13.31
C LYS A 8 -25.06 24.31 12.98
N ILE A 9 -25.02 23.80 11.76
CA ILE A 9 -25.88 22.74 11.24
C ILE A 9 -25.10 21.43 11.19
N THR A 10 -25.57 20.42 11.92
CA THR A 10 -24.99 19.06 11.93
C THR A 10 -25.99 18.05 11.39
N VAL A 11 -25.53 17.14 10.53
CA VAL A 11 -26.35 16.06 9.94
C VAL A 11 -25.72 14.71 10.25
N SER A 12 -26.51 13.69 10.58
CA SER A 12 -25.97 12.38 10.99
C SER A 12 -26.72 11.14 10.47
N ASN A 13 -27.70 11.30 9.57
CA ASN A 13 -28.53 10.19 9.12
C ASN A 13 -27.95 9.49 7.88
N SER A 14 -27.57 8.22 8.02
CA SER A 14 -27.24 7.30 6.90
C SER A 14 -26.20 7.83 5.91
N LEU A 15 -25.26 8.64 6.40
CA LEU A 15 -24.23 9.27 5.58
C LEU A 15 -23.15 8.28 5.14
N ASP A 16 -22.67 8.46 3.92
CA ASP A 16 -21.44 7.89 3.37
C ASP A 16 -20.69 8.96 2.57
N GLU A 17 -19.51 8.61 2.05
CA GLU A 17 -18.65 9.51 1.29
C GLU A 17 -19.29 10.04 0.01
N TYR A 18 -20.22 9.29 -0.60
CA TYR A 18 -20.89 9.68 -1.84
C TYR A 18 -21.99 10.71 -1.58
N LEU A 19 -22.85 10.46 -0.58
CA LEU A 19 -23.91 11.37 -0.17
C LEU A 19 -23.33 12.66 0.42
N ILE A 20 -22.28 12.57 1.24
CA ILE A 20 -21.58 13.75 1.77
C ILE A 20 -21.02 14.60 0.62
N ARG A 21 -20.37 13.96 -0.37
CA ARG A 21 -19.84 14.65 -1.55
C ARG A 21 -20.93 15.36 -2.35
N GLU A 22 -22.09 14.74 -2.52
CA GLU A 22 -23.22 15.33 -3.24
C GLU A 22 -23.83 16.53 -2.49
N LEU A 23 -24.05 16.40 -1.19
CA LEU A 23 -24.55 17.51 -0.36
C LEU A 23 -23.61 18.73 -0.42
N ILE A 24 -22.29 18.52 -0.36
CA ILE A 24 -21.30 19.58 -0.52
C ILE A 24 -21.39 20.22 -1.91
N ARG A 25 -21.49 19.42 -2.97
CA ARG A 25 -21.60 19.92 -4.37
C ARG A 25 -22.87 20.73 -4.60
N GLN A 26 -23.98 20.35 -3.98
CA GLN A 26 -25.25 21.07 -4.06
C GLN A 26 -25.25 22.38 -3.26
N GLY A 27 -24.17 22.69 -2.53
CA GLY A 27 -24.07 23.90 -1.72
C GLY A 27 -24.85 23.82 -0.41
N ALA A 28 -25.10 22.61 0.12
CA ALA A 28 -25.74 22.46 1.41
C ALA A 28 -24.92 23.15 2.52
N CYS A 29 -25.55 24.03 3.28
CA CYS A 29 -24.93 24.77 4.38
C CYS A 29 -24.84 23.89 5.63
N ILE A 30 -23.96 22.87 5.61
CA ILE A 30 -23.75 21.92 6.70
C ILE A 30 -22.35 22.13 7.27
N ASP A 31 -22.25 22.30 8.59
CA ASP A 31 -20.97 22.53 9.29
C ASP A 31 -20.29 21.23 9.75
N SER A 32 -21.06 20.16 9.96
CA SER A 32 -20.54 18.89 10.45
C SER A 32 -21.37 17.69 10.03
N PHE A 33 -20.69 16.56 9.80
CA PHE A 33 -21.28 15.28 9.42
C PHE A 33 -20.99 14.23 10.49
N GLY A 34 -22.04 13.66 11.09
CA GLY A 34 -21.96 12.51 11.99
C GLY A 34 -22.13 11.21 11.22
N VAL A 35 -21.06 10.45 11.01
CA VAL A 35 -21.12 9.18 10.27
C VAL A 35 -21.07 8.01 11.24
N GLY A 36 -22.16 7.22 11.28
CA GLY A 36 -22.33 6.10 12.20
C GLY A 36 -22.08 4.74 11.54
N GLU A 37 -23.15 3.94 11.41
CA GLU A 37 -23.17 2.56 10.89
C GLU A 37 -22.23 2.36 9.68
N ARG A 38 -22.35 3.19 8.65
CA ARG A 38 -21.63 2.97 7.38
C ARG A 38 -20.11 3.05 7.53
N LEU A 39 -19.62 3.96 8.38
CA LEU A 39 -18.19 4.12 8.66
C LEU A 39 -17.66 2.99 9.56
N ILE A 40 -18.35 2.71 10.67
CA ILE A 40 -17.85 1.74 11.66
C ILE A 40 -17.92 0.29 11.16
N THR A 41 -18.84 -0.01 10.23
CA THR A 41 -18.99 -1.36 9.67
C THR A 41 -18.25 -1.57 8.35
N SER A 42 -17.63 -0.53 7.78
CA SER A 42 -17.09 -0.54 6.40
C SER A 42 -18.12 -1.10 5.42
N LYS A 43 -19.33 -0.52 5.40
CA LYS A 43 -20.52 -1.14 4.79
C LYS A 43 -20.35 -1.62 3.34
N SER A 44 -19.52 -0.95 2.55
CA SER A 44 -19.23 -1.32 1.16
C SER A 44 -18.38 -2.59 1.04
N ASP A 45 -17.46 -2.81 1.99
CA ASP A 45 -16.59 -3.99 2.04
C ASP A 45 -16.16 -4.23 3.49
N SER A 46 -16.90 -5.10 4.18
CA SER A 46 -16.76 -5.32 5.63
C SER A 46 -15.66 -6.32 6.00
N VAL A 47 -15.00 -6.93 5.00
CA VAL A 47 -14.00 -7.98 5.22
C VAL A 47 -12.69 -7.61 4.57
N PHE A 48 -11.69 -7.26 5.39
CA PHE A 48 -10.34 -7.06 4.89
C PHE A 48 -9.65 -8.41 4.61
N GLY A 49 -9.34 -8.68 3.33
CA GLY A 49 -8.79 -9.96 2.83
C GLY A 49 -7.33 -10.27 3.20
N GLY A 50 -6.85 -9.84 4.37
CA GLY A 50 -5.48 -10.09 4.81
C GLY A 50 -5.17 -11.58 4.99
N VAL A 51 -3.99 -12.02 4.54
CA VAL A 51 -3.53 -13.41 4.65
C VAL A 51 -2.12 -13.52 5.21
N TYR A 52 -1.84 -14.58 5.96
CA TYR A 52 -0.49 -14.94 6.40
C TYR A 52 0.02 -16.14 5.59
N LYS A 53 1.19 -16.02 4.97
CA LYS A 53 1.80 -17.05 4.11
C LYS A 53 3.28 -17.20 4.42
N LEU A 54 3.76 -18.45 4.42
CA LEU A 54 5.17 -18.78 4.52
C LEU A 54 5.89 -18.35 3.24
N GLY A 55 6.92 -17.50 3.34
CA GLY A 55 7.74 -17.07 2.21
C GLY A 55 9.10 -17.78 2.09
N ALA A 56 9.66 -18.27 3.19
CA ALA A 56 10.96 -18.95 3.20
C ALA A 56 11.09 -19.86 4.43
N LEU A 57 11.93 -20.90 4.33
CA LEU A 57 12.34 -21.76 5.44
C LEU A 57 13.86 -21.70 5.60
N LYS A 58 14.35 -21.80 6.82
CA LYS A 58 15.79 -21.88 7.08
C LYS A 58 16.20 -23.34 7.17
N GLU A 59 17.05 -23.80 6.26
CA GLU A 59 17.58 -25.15 6.20
C GLU A 59 19.11 -25.07 6.21
N ASN A 60 19.78 -25.78 7.14
CA ASN A 60 21.25 -25.76 7.31
C ASN A 60 21.87 -24.34 7.39
N GLY A 61 21.17 -23.41 8.02
CA GLY A 61 21.61 -22.03 8.17
C GLY A 61 21.29 -21.11 6.98
N VAL A 62 20.80 -21.65 5.87
CA VAL A 62 20.50 -20.92 4.63
C VAL A 62 18.99 -20.73 4.48
N TRP A 63 18.56 -19.55 4.06
CA TRP A 63 17.16 -19.28 3.75
C TRP A 63 16.80 -19.82 2.37
N ILE A 64 15.82 -20.72 2.32
CA ILE A 64 15.28 -21.31 1.10
C ILE A 64 13.92 -20.66 0.80
N PRO A 65 13.76 -19.97 -0.35
CA PRO A 65 12.49 -19.40 -0.75
C PRO A 65 11.43 -20.49 -0.97
N LYS A 66 10.21 -20.24 -0.51
CA LYS A 66 9.06 -21.13 -0.73
C LYS A 66 7.94 -20.35 -1.41
N MET A 67 7.26 -21.02 -2.34
CA MET A 67 6.14 -20.48 -3.10
C MET A 67 5.02 -21.51 -3.09
N LYS A 68 3.78 -21.04 -2.93
CA LYS A 68 2.57 -21.83 -3.15
C LYS A 68 1.98 -21.43 -4.50
N LEU A 69 1.82 -22.41 -5.38
CA LEU A 69 1.02 -22.27 -6.59
C LEU A 69 -0.47 -22.40 -6.29
N SER A 70 -1.27 -21.73 -7.09
CA SER A 70 -2.72 -21.87 -7.13
C SER A 70 -3.17 -21.81 -8.58
N ASP A 71 -4.28 -22.47 -8.90
CA ASP A 71 -4.88 -22.41 -10.24
C ASP A 71 -5.27 -20.98 -10.66
N ASN A 72 -5.44 -20.07 -9.69
CA ASN A 72 -5.52 -18.64 -9.95
C ASN A 72 -4.13 -18.02 -9.77
N VAL A 73 -3.59 -17.45 -10.86
CA VAL A 73 -2.28 -16.78 -10.91
C VAL A 73 -2.16 -15.69 -9.84
N GLU A 74 -3.22 -14.92 -9.58
CA GLU A 74 -3.26 -13.87 -8.56
C GLU A 74 -3.09 -14.40 -7.13
N LYS A 75 -3.34 -15.69 -6.92
CA LYS A 75 -3.18 -16.36 -5.60
C LYS A 75 -1.80 -17.01 -5.43
N THR A 76 -0.92 -16.88 -6.43
CA THR A 76 0.45 -17.37 -6.33
C THR A 76 1.26 -16.45 -5.43
N THR A 77 1.93 -17.03 -4.43
CA THR A 77 2.63 -16.25 -3.42
C THR A 77 4.01 -15.80 -3.91
N ILE A 78 4.42 -14.56 -3.60
CA ILE A 78 5.78 -14.08 -3.87
C ILE A 78 6.76 -14.69 -2.84
N PRO A 79 7.82 -15.40 -3.29
CA PRO A 79 8.70 -16.16 -2.41
C PRO A 79 9.67 -15.27 -1.62
N GLY A 80 10.45 -15.88 -0.74
CA GLY A 80 11.58 -15.26 -0.06
C GLY A 80 11.21 -14.36 1.12
N ILE A 81 12.26 -13.92 1.83
CA ILE A 81 12.17 -12.88 2.85
C ILE A 81 12.31 -11.54 2.14
N LYS A 82 11.32 -10.67 2.33
CA LYS A 82 11.13 -9.49 1.49
C LYS A 82 11.44 -8.18 2.24
N GLY A 83 11.88 -7.19 1.49
CA GLY A 83 11.86 -5.78 1.82
C GLY A 83 10.75 -5.06 1.03
N LEU A 84 10.50 -3.79 1.37
CA LEU A 84 9.57 -2.95 0.64
C LEU A 84 10.12 -1.53 0.59
N TYR A 85 10.35 -1.01 -0.61
CA TYR A 85 10.77 0.36 -0.82
C TYR A 85 9.66 1.17 -1.48
N ARG A 86 9.42 2.38 -0.99
CA ARG A 86 8.59 3.36 -1.69
C ARG A 86 9.47 4.35 -2.43
N PHE A 87 9.23 4.47 -3.72
CA PHE A 87 9.90 5.42 -4.59
C PHE A 87 9.14 6.73 -4.58
N PHE A 88 9.88 7.81 -4.39
CA PHE A 88 9.39 9.19 -4.48
C PHE A 88 10.14 9.92 -5.58
N LYS A 89 9.40 10.71 -6.37
CA LYS A 89 9.96 11.67 -7.32
C LYS A 89 9.17 12.97 -7.20
N ASP A 90 9.86 14.10 -7.17
CA ASP A 90 9.25 15.43 -6.97
C ASP A 90 8.33 15.51 -5.73
N GLY A 91 8.73 14.81 -4.65
CA GLY A 91 7.96 14.73 -3.40
C GLY A 91 6.69 13.88 -3.46
N LYS A 92 6.43 13.21 -4.58
CA LYS A 92 5.27 12.33 -4.77
C LYS A 92 5.67 10.86 -4.86
N ALA A 93 4.89 9.97 -4.24
CA ALA A 93 5.08 8.54 -4.36
C ALA A 93 4.74 8.07 -5.78
N ILE A 94 5.63 7.31 -6.42
CA ILE A 94 5.47 6.87 -7.81
C ILE A 94 5.28 5.36 -7.96
N ALA A 95 5.83 4.55 -7.05
CA ALA A 95 5.71 3.11 -7.02
C ALA A 95 6.21 2.56 -5.68
N ASP A 96 5.72 1.39 -5.29
CA ASP A 96 6.37 0.57 -4.28
C ASP A 96 7.08 -0.60 -4.98
N VAL A 97 8.26 -0.98 -4.49
CA VAL A 97 9.05 -2.10 -5.00
C VAL A 97 9.27 -3.10 -3.88
N VAL A 98 8.79 -4.32 -4.10
CA VAL A 98 9.06 -5.45 -3.22
C VAL A 98 10.42 -6.03 -3.58
N THR A 99 11.31 -6.09 -2.61
CA THR A 99 12.69 -6.56 -2.78
C THR A 99 12.93 -7.82 -1.96
N LEU A 100 14.06 -8.49 -2.13
CA LEU A 100 14.62 -9.32 -1.07
C LEU A 100 15.03 -8.44 0.11
N LYS A 101 14.98 -8.99 1.32
CA LYS A 101 15.21 -8.24 2.56
C LYS A 101 16.56 -7.52 2.62
N GLU A 102 17.59 -8.12 2.03
CA GLU A 102 18.97 -7.62 2.08
C GLU A 102 19.29 -6.67 0.92
N GLU A 103 18.35 -6.45 -0.01
CA GLU A 103 18.57 -5.51 -1.11
C GLU A 103 18.57 -4.05 -0.62
N ILE A 104 19.54 -3.31 -1.17
CA ILE A 104 19.69 -1.87 -0.98
C ILE A 104 19.52 -1.22 -2.35
N ILE A 105 18.58 -0.29 -2.44
CA ILE A 105 18.36 0.49 -3.65
C ILE A 105 19.29 1.70 -3.63
N ASP A 106 20.19 1.78 -4.61
CA ASP A 106 21.10 2.92 -4.77
C ASP A 106 20.38 4.06 -5.50
N GLU A 107 20.01 5.10 -4.76
CA GLU A 107 19.32 6.29 -5.28
C GLU A 107 20.18 7.08 -6.30
N ASN A 108 21.49 6.83 -6.37
CA ASN A 108 22.40 7.52 -7.30
C ASN A 108 22.45 6.86 -8.69
N LYS A 109 21.72 5.76 -8.90
CA LYS A 109 21.70 5.04 -10.17
C LYS A 109 20.28 4.98 -10.73
N PRO A 110 20.14 5.00 -12.07
CA PRO A 110 18.85 4.72 -12.69
C PRO A 110 18.30 3.36 -12.21
N TYR A 111 17.01 3.31 -11.92
CA TYR A 111 16.32 2.09 -11.51
C TYR A 111 15.23 1.75 -12.53
N LEU A 112 15.17 0.49 -12.95
CA LEU A 112 14.14 0.03 -13.89
C LEU A 112 12.94 -0.50 -13.09
N LEU A 113 11.85 0.27 -13.08
CA LEU A 113 10.54 -0.19 -12.61
C LEU A 113 9.88 -1.00 -13.73
N PHE A 114 9.22 -2.10 -13.37
CA PHE A 114 8.52 -2.93 -14.35
C PHE A 114 7.38 -3.70 -13.69
N ASP A 115 6.28 -3.81 -14.42
CA ASP A 115 5.13 -4.62 -14.03
C ASP A 115 5.57 -6.10 -13.96
N PRO A 116 5.36 -6.78 -12.82
CA PRO A 116 5.86 -8.14 -12.64
C PRO A 116 5.16 -9.16 -13.54
N ASP A 117 3.95 -8.90 -13.99
CA ASP A 117 3.17 -9.81 -14.84
C ASP A 117 3.25 -9.40 -16.32
N PHE A 118 3.51 -8.12 -16.58
CA PHE A 118 3.72 -7.57 -17.93
C PHE A 118 5.06 -6.82 -18.04
N PRO A 119 6.23 -7.51 -18.00
CA PRO A 119 7.55 -6.85 -17.87
C PRO A 119 7.94 -5.86 -18.97
N TRP A 120 7.25 -5.88 -20.12
CA TRP A 120 7.43 -4.87 -21.18
C TRP A 120 6.83 -3.50 -20.80
N LYS A 121 5.90 -3.45 -19.84
CA LYS A 121 5.45 -2.23 -19.18
C LYS A 121 6.49 -1.85 -18.14
N ASN A 122 7.53 -1.17 -18.60
CA ASN A 122 8.63 -0.73 -17.74
C ASN A 122 8.92 0.75 -17.92
N LYS A 123 9.61 1.30 -16.93
CA LYS A 123 10.03 2.70 -16.89
C LYS A 123 11.36 2.80 -16.17
N LEU A 124 12.34 3.38 -16.85
CA LEU A 124 13.58 3.78 -16.20
C LEU A 124 13.31 5.06 -15.41
N VAL A 125 13.64 5.06 -14.12
CA VAL A 125 13.51 6.22 -13.23
C VAL A 125 14.88 6.65 -12.73
N GLU A 126 15.09 7.96 -12.76
CA GLU A 126 16.28 8.67 -12.28
C GLU A 126 15.84 9.76 -11.32
N ASP A 127 16.76 10.27 -10.51
CA ASP A 127 16.52 11.33 -9.51
C ASP A 127 15.34 11.03 -8.59
N PHE A 128 15.32 9.82 -8.05
CA PHE A 128 14.29 9.37 -7.12
C PHE A 128 14.86 9.22 -5.72
N LYS A 129 13.96 9.17 -4.73
CA LYS A 129 14.26 8.75 -3.37
C LYS A 129 13.57 7.43 -3.07
N ALA A 130 14.26 6.46 -2.49
CA ALA A 130 13.73 5.15 -2.15
C ALA A 130 13.75 4.96 -0.62
N VAL A 131 12.56 4.93 -0.01
CA VAL A 131 12.43 4.76 1.45
C VAL A 131 12.03 3.33 1.76
N ASN A 132 12.84 2.61 2.54
CA ASN A 132 12.46 1.31 3.07
C ASN A 132 11.31 1.48 4.09
N LEU A 133 10.19 0.79 3.85
CA LEU A 133 8.98 0.91 4.66
C LEU A 133 8.90 -0.10 5.81
N LEU A 134 9.69 -1.19 5.76
CA LEU A 134 9.65 -2.22 6.79
C LEU A 134 10.65 -1.91 7.90
N GLU A 135 10.12 -1.46 9.04
CA GLU A 135 10.90 -1.22 10.25
C GLU A 135 10.74 -2.38 11.26
N PRO A 136 11.82 -2.82 11.92
CA PRO A 136 11.74 -3.87 12.92
C PRO A 136 10.94 -3.39 14.14
N ILE A 137 9.84 -4.07 14.47
CA ILE A 137 9.07 -3.79 15.68
C ILE A 137 9.61 -4.59 16.88
N PHE A 138 9.94 -5.86 16.65
CA PHE A 138 10.50 -6.78 17.62
C PHE A 138 11.75 -7.48 17.06
N ILE A 139 12.76 -7.66 17.91
CA ILE A 139 13.95 -8.47 17.63
C ILE A 139 14.10 -9.44 18.81
N ASP A 140 14.15 -10.74 18.52
CA ASP A 140 14.30 -11.81 19.52
C ASP A 140 13.32 -11.68 20.70
N GLY A 141 12.06 -11.37 20.40
CA GLY A 141 10.99 -11.21 21.39
C GLY A 141 11.02 -9.89 22.17
N LYS A 142 12.00 -9.01 21.93
CA LYS A 142 12.09 -7.70 22.57
C LYS A 142 11.60 -6.61 21.64
N GLN A 143 10.70 -5.75 22.13
CA GLN A 143 10.25 -4.59 21.39
C GLN A 143 11.41 -3.60 21.23
N VAL A 144 11.76 -3.27 19.99
CA VAL A 144 12.80 -2.28 19.65
C VAL A 144 12.22 -1.00 19.06
N TYR A 145 10.97 -1.05 18.60
CA TYR A 145 10.26 0.11 18.06
C TYR A 145 9.54 0.90 19.14
N LYS A 146 9.66 2.22 19.09
CA LYS A 146 8.93 3.14 19.96
C LYS A 146 7.60 3.50 19.30
N SER A 147 6.50 3.01 19.87
CA SER A 147 5.16 3.32 19.38
C SER A 147 4.86 4.82 19.44
N PRO A 148 4.45 5.45 18.33
CA PRO A 148 4.05 6.85 18.31
C PRO A 148 2.72 7.06 19.05
N ASN A 149 2.49 8.28 19.51
CA ASN A 149 1.20 8.70 20.06
C ASN A 149 0.19 9.01 18.93
N LEU A 150 -1.08 9.25 19.31
CA LEU A 150 -2.15 9.45 18.34
C LEU A 150 -1.95 10.68 17.44
N ASP A 151 -1.40 11.77 17.97
CA ASP A 151 -1.16 12.98 17.19
C ASP A 151 0.00 12.80 16.21
N GLU A 152 1.05 12.08 16.61
CA GLU A 152 2.15 11.66 15.73
C GLU A 152 1.63 10.79 14.57
N ILE A 153 0.78 9.80 14.87
CA ILE A 153 0.14 8.94 13.84
C ILE A 153 -0.70 9.79 12.87
N ARG A 154 -1.53 10.69 13.40
CA ARG A 154 -2.38 11.57 12.58
C ARG A 154 -1.56 12.48 11.68
N ASN A 155 -0.49 13.07 12.20
CA ASN A 155 0.38 13.97 11.44
C ASN A 155 1.19 13.21 10.38
N TYR A 156 1.67 12.01 10.72
CA TYR A 156 2.31 11.12 9.77
C TYR A 156 1.36 10.76 8.62
N HIS A 157 0.13 10.33 8.92
CA HIS A 157 -0.88 10.03 7.90
C HIS A 157 -1.16 11.23 6.99
N LYS A 158 -1.38 12.44 7.54
CA LYS A 158 -1.60 13.66 6.75
C LYS A 158 -0.43 13.94 5.79
N LYS A 159 0.81 13.80 6.28
CA LYS A 159 2.01 13.98 5.48
C LYS A 159 2.07 12.94 4.35
N GLN A 160 1.88 11.65 4.65
CA GLN A 160 1.90 10.59 3.64
C GLN A 160 0.82 10.79 2.57
N MET A 161 -0.41 11.14 2.97
CA MET A 161 -1.50 11.42 2.03
C MET A 161 -1.23 12.62 1.11
N SER A 162 -0.50 13.63 1.60
CA SER A 162 -0.08 14.77 0.77
C SER A 162 0.95 14.39 -0.30
N MET A 163 1.71 13.32 -0.07
CA MET A 163 2.70 12.78 -1.00
C MET A 163 2.10 11.85 -2.05
N LEU A 164 0.81 11.52 -1.97
CA LEU A 164 0.12 10.78 -3.03
C LEU A 164 -0.37 11.74 -4.13
N TRP A 165 -0.41 11.22 -5.35
CA TRP A 165 -1.05 11.88 -6.49
C TRP A 165 -2.57 11.97 -6.28
N ASP A 166 -3.20 13.02 -6.81
CA ASP A 166 -4.64 13.26 -6.60
C ASP A 166 -5.48 12.19 -7.31
N GLU A 167 -4.98 11.67 -8.43
CA GLU A 167 -5.58 10.62 -9.24
C GLU A 167 -5.74 9.30 -8.48
N LEU A 168 -4.83 9.02 -7.54
CA LEU A 168 -4.86 7.85 -6.65
C LEU A 168 -5.91 8.00 -5.54
N LYS A 169 -6.27 9.24 -5.18
CA LYS A 169 -7.17 9.55 -4.05
C LYS A 169 -8.63 9.69 -4.47
N ARG A 170 -8.94 9.53 -5.77
CA ARG A 170 -10.31 9.61 -6.28
C ARG A 170 -11.12 8.41 -5.81
N PHE A 171 -12.41 8.63 -5.51
CA PHE A 171 -13.33 7.51 -5.22
C PHE A 171 -13.73 6.76 -6.48
N ASP A 172 -13.92 7.49 -7.58
CA ASP A 172 -14.36 6.91 -8.85
C ASP A 172 -13.14 6.70 -9.76
N TYR A 173 -12.92 5.45 -10.17
CA TYR A 173 -11.84 5.04 -11.08
C TYR A 173 -10.45 5.62 -10.68
N PRO A 174 -9.98 5.35 -9.44
CA PRO A 174 -8.65 5.78 -9.04
C PRO A 174 -7.60 5.20 -9.97
N HIS A 175 -6.53 5.96 -10.22
CA HIS A 175 -5.38 5.40 -10.92
C HIS A 175 -4.79 4.26 -10.08
N GLN A 176 -4.35 3.17 -10.71
CA GLN A 176 -3.76 2.06 -10.00
C GLN A 176 -2.35 2.44 -9.52
N TYR A 177 -2.09 2.26 -8.22
CA TYR A 177 -0.75 2.44 -7.68
C TYR A 177 0.13 1.25 -8.05
N TYR A 178 1.35 1.52 -8.52
CA TYR A 178 2.27 0.48 -8.96
C TYR A 178 2.94 -0.20 -7.77
N VAL A 179 2.90 -1.53 -7.75
CA VAL A 179 3.60 -2.38 -6.78
C VAL A 179 4.40 -3.41 -7.57
N ASP A 180 5.66 -3.10 -7.78
CA ASP A 180 6.56 -3.85 -8.65
C ASP A 180 7.45 -4.79 -7.85
N LEU A 181 8.11 -5.72 -8.54
CA LEU A 181 9.14 -6.57 -7.96
C LEU A 181 10.53 -6.08 -8.38
N SER A 182 11.48 -6.15 -7.47
CA SER A 182 12.90 -6.08 -7.85
C SER A 182 13.27 -7.19 -8.82
N LYS A 183 14.26 -6.93 -9.69
CA LYS A 183 14.73 -7.92 -10.65
C LYS A 183 15.20 -9.23 -9.98
N PRO A 184 16.01 -9.22 -8.90
CA PRO A 184 16.41 -10.45 -8.23
C PRO A 184 15.24 -11.24 -7.66
N LEU A 185 14.25 -10.59 -7.03
CA LEU A 185 13.07 -11.26 -6.50
C LEU A 185 12.19 -11.84 -7.62
N TRP A 186 12.02 -11.10 -8.71
CA TRP A 186 11.29 -11.56 -9.89
C TRP A 186 11.97 -12.77 -10.51
N ASP A 187 13.30 -12.77 -10.67
CA ASP A 187 14.04 -13.91 -11.22
C ASP A 187 13.89 -15.18 -10.35
N ILE A 188 13.84 -15.04 -9.01
CA ILE A 188 13.55 -16.15 -8.09
C ILE A 188 12.11 -16.65 -8.29
N ARG A 189 11.15 -15.75 -8.45
CA ARG A 189 9.74 -16.09 -8.73
C ARG A 189 9.65 -16.92 -10.00
N GLU A 190 10.22 -16.43 -11.10
CA GLU A 190 10.18 -17.11 -12.40
C GLU A 190 10.92 -18.45 -12.38
N LYS A 191 12.04 -18.54 -11.67
CA LYS A 191 12.76 -19.80 -11.49
C LYS A 191 11.87 -20.85 -10.80
N LEU A 192 11.25 -20.50 -9.68
CA LEU A 192 10.37 -21.43 -8.95
C LEU A 192 9.15 -21.83 -9.79
N LEU A 193 8.52 -20.87 -10.48
CA LEU A 193 7.41 -21.16 -11.41
C LEU A 193 7.81 -22.21 -12.46
N LYS A 194 8.99 -22.06 -13.07
CA LYS A 194 9.53 -23.02 -14.06
C LYS A 194 9.90 -24.38 -13.48
N GLU A 195 10.33 -24.43 -12.22
CA GLU A 195 10.61 -25.69 -11.53
C GLU A 195 9.31 -26.46 -11.30
N PHE A 196 8.27 -25.80 -10.79
CA PHE A 196 6.97 -26.44 -10.57
C PHE A 196 6.26 -26.82 -11.88
N SER A 197 6.39 -26.05 -12.96
CA SER A 197 5.76 -26.39 -14.23
C SER A 197 6.34 -27.64 -14.90
N LYS A 198 7.51 -28.14 -14.45
CA LYS A 198 8.07 -29.40 -14.95
C LYS A 198 7.48 -30.62 -14.26
N ASP A 199 6.81 -30.43 -13.12
CA ASP A 199 6.17 -31.48 -12.34
C ASP A 199 4.70 -31.70 -12.77
N PHE A 200 4.22 -30.94 -13.77
CA PHE A 200 2.92 -31.09 -14.46
C PHE A 200 3.15 -31.46 -15.93
#